data_AF-A0A2A8UYQ3-F1
#
_entry.id   AF-A0A2A8UYQ3-F1
#
_cell.length_a   1.000
_cell.length_b   1.000
_cell.length_c   1.000
_cell.angle_alpha   90.00
_cell.angle_beta   90.00
_cell.angle_gamma   90.00
#
_symmetry.space_group_name_H-M   'P 1'
#
loop_
_entity.id
_entity.type
_entity.pdbx_description
1 polymer ?
#
loop_
_entity_poly.entity_id
_entity_poly.type
_entity_poly.pdbx_seq_one_letter_code
_entity_poly.pdbx_strand_id
1 'polypeptide(L)'
;MRGLDSLKVKLAVVGDVNRNEFIVLAATPELEKSGISTATGLYKIPRDTNIIVVNATMRIYVEISNQITEIYMKYVALENLHF
;
A
#
# COMPACT_ATOMS: atom_id res chain seq x y z
N MET A 1 3.12 12.39 7.09
CA MET A 1 3.13 11.96 5.68
C MET A 1 4.45 12.36 5.04
N ARG A 2 4.99 11.58 4.08
CA ARG A 2 6.35 11.76 3.52
C ARG A 2 6.49 12.88 2.47
N GLY A 3 5.45 13.68 2.21
CA GLY A 3 5.49 14.78 1.23
C GLY A 3 5.67 14.34 -0.23
N LEU A 4 5.46 13.04 -0.52
CA LEU A 4 5.56 12.48 -1.87
C LEU A 4 4.20 12.56 -2.58
N ASP A 5 4.23 12.80 -3.89
CA ASP A 5 3.05 12.67 -4.76
C ASP A 5 2.86 11.19 -5.14
N SER A 6 1.87 10.54 -4.53
CA SER A 6 1.58 9.11 -4.72
C SER A 6 1.22 8.72 -6.15
N LEU A 7 0.81 9.67 -6.98
CA LEU A 7 0.45 9.42 -8.37
C LEU A 7 1.67 9.45 -9.32
N LYS A 8 2.80 10.00 -8.87
CA LYS A 8 4.00 10.19 -9.70
C LYS A 8 5.22 9.42 -9.19
N VAL A 9 5.30 9.19 -7.88
CA VAL A 9 6.43 8.47 -7.28
C VAL A 9 6.32 6.97 -7.57
N LYS A 10 7.45 6.29 -7.76
CA LYS A 10 7.52 4.82 -7.80
C LYS A 10 7.77 4.30 -6.38
N LEU A 11 6.72 3.83 -5.71
CA LEU A 11 6.81 3.35 -4.33
C LEU A 11 6.07 2.03 -4.13
N ALA A 12 6.72 1.09 -3.46
CA ALA A 12 6.15 -0.17 -2.99
C ALA A 12 6.12 -0.21 -1.46
N VAL A 13 5.01 -0.68 -0.91
CA VAL A 13 4.87 -1.02 0.50
C VAL A 13 4.94 -2.53 0.66
N VAL A 14 5.82 -3.01 1.53
CA VAL A 14 6.04 -4.45 1.81
C VAL A 14 5.92 -4.72 3.31
N GLY A 15 5.76 -5.99 3.72
CA GLY A 15 5.76 -6.35 5.14
C GLY A 15 7.12 -6.14 5.80
N ASP A 16 8.20 -6.62 5.16
CA ASP A 16 9.58 -6.43 5.62
C ASP A 16 10.54 -6.34 4.42
N VAL A 17 11.23 -5.20 4.27
CA VAL A 17 12.22 -4.93 3.21
C VAL A 17 13.44 -5.85 3.25
N ASN A 18 13.73 -6.48 4.39
CA ASN A 18 14.92 -7.33 4.54
C ASN A 18 14.65 -8.80 4.17
N ARG A 19 13.38 -9.16 3.95
CA ARG A 19 12.95 -10.54 3.75
C ARG A 19 12.42 -10.72 2.34
N ASN A 20 13.27 -11.21 1.45
CA ASN A 20 12.97 -11.34 0.02
C ASN A 20 11.73 -12.21 -0.28
N GLU A 21 11.35 -13.10 0.64
CA GLU A 21 10.15 -13.92 0.55
C GLU A 21 8.83 -13.11 0.70
N PHE A 22 8.90 -11.87 1.17
CA PHE A 22 7.73 -11.01 1.30
C PHE A 22 7.20 -10.55 -0.04
N ILE A 23 5.93 -10.18 -0.02
CA ILE A 23 5.22 -9.62 -1.18
C ILE A 23 4.95 -8.14 -0.98
N VAL A 24 4.73 -7.47 -2.11
CA VAL A 24 4.17 -6.12 -2.17
C VAL A 24 2.73 -6.15 -1.67
N LEU A 25 2.42 -5.32 -0.68
CA LEU A 25 1.09 -5.13 -0.12
C LEU A 25 0.33 -4.02 -0.85
N ALA A 26 1.04 -3.00 -1.32
CA ALA A 26 0.50 -1.92 -2.14
C ALA A 26 1.62 -1.32 -3.01
N ALA A 27 1.28 -0.87 -4.21
CA ALA A 27 2.17 -0.14 -5.10
C ALA A 27 1.49 1.14 -5.57
N THR A 28 2.28 2.18 -5.83
CA THR A 28 1.80 3.40 -6.50
C THR A 28 1.47 3.12 -7.97
N PRO A 29 0.52 3.84 -8.58
CA PRO A 29 0.15 3.62 -9.99
C PRO A 29 1.33 3.70 -10.97
N GLU A 30 2.29 4.60 -10.71
CA GLU A 30 3.47 4.74 -11.55
C GLU A 30 4.40 3.51 -11.48
N LEU A 31 4.47 2.86 -10.32
CA LEU A 31 5.22 1.62 -10.16
C LEU A 31 4.47 0.43 -10.78
N GLU A 32 3.15 0.40 -10.71
CA GLU A 32 2.33 -0.67 -11.33
C GLU A 32 2.49 -0.72 -12.84
N LYS A 33 2.68 0.42 -13.51
CA LYS A 33 2.99 0.48 -14.96
C LYS A 33 4.27 -0.29 -15.34
N SER A 34 5.17 -0.51 -14.38
CA SER A 34 6.40 -1.30 -14.59
C SER A 34 6.22 -2.81 -14.33
N GLY A 35 5.00 -3.26 -14.00
CA GLY A 35 4.69 -4.66 -13.72
C GLY A 35 4.87 -5.07 -12.25
N ILE A 36 5.13 -4.12 -11.34
CA ILE A 36 5.22 -4.36 -9.89
C ILE A 36 3.93 -3.90 -9.22
N SER A 37 3.10 -4.85 -8.81
CA SER A 37 1.81 -4.61 -8.15
C SER A 37 1.65 -5.48 -6.89
N THR A 38 0.50 -5.38 -6.23
CA THR A 38 0.16 -6.24 -5.08
C THR A 38 0.39 -7.73 -5.39
N ALA A 39 0.86 -8.48 -4.39
CA ALA A 39 1.28 -9.89 -4.47
C ALA A 39 2.52 -10.17 -5.32
N THR A 40 3.16 -9.14 -5.91
CA THR A 40 4.50 -9.29 -6.50
C THR A 40 5.52 -9.58 -5.39
N GLY A 41 6.36 -10.59 -5.58
CA GLY A 41 7.44 -10.88 -4.63
C GLY A 41 8.48 -9.76 -4.60
N LEU A 42 8.96 -9.40 -3.41
CA LEU A 42 9.97 -8.35 -3.21
C LEU A 42 11.23 -8.60 -4.05
N TYR A 43 11.64 -9.86 -4.20
CA TYR A 43 12.77 -10.26 -5.05
C TYR A 43 12.61 -9.90 -6.54
N LYS A 44 11.39 -9.59 -7.03
CA LYS A 44 11.14 -9.16 -8.41
C LYS A 44 11.27 -7.66 -8.61
N ILE A 45 11.34 -6.87 -7.53
CA ILE A 45 11.50 -5.42 -7.64
C ILE A 45 12.93 -5.14 -8.12
N PRO A 46 13.11 -4.40 -9.23
CA PRO A 46 14.45 -4.07 -9.71
C PRO A 46 15.16 -3.14 -8.72
N ARG A 47 16.48 -3.31 -8.59
CA ARG A 47 17.33 -2.42 -7.78
C ARG A 47 17.57 -1.11 -8.54
N ASP A 48 16.56 -0.26 -8.57
CA ASP A 48 16.58 1.08 -9.14
C ASP A 48 16.49 2.11 -8.00
N THR A 49 17.38 3.10 -7.99
CA THR A 49 17.39 4.18 -7.00
C THR A 49 16.13 5.04 -7.04
N ASN A 50 15.38 5.00 -8.14
CA ASN A 50 14.11 5.72 -8.29
C ASN A 50 12.91 4.97 -7.68
N ILE A 51 13.07 3.70 -7.25
CA ILE A 51 12.02 2.92 -6.61
C ILE A 51 12.22 2.95 -5.10
N ILE A 52 11.20 3.47 -4.41
CA ILE A 52 11.19 3.54 -2.96
C ILE A 52 10.47 2.31 -2.42
N VAL A 53 11.15 1.48 -1.64
CA VAL A 53 10.53 0.34 -0.94
C VAL A 53 10.46 0.64 0.55
N VAL A 54 9.28 0.49 1.14
CA VAL A 54 9.03 0.83 2.55
C VAL A 54 8.30 -0.28 3.29
N ASN A 55 8.59 -0.42 4.58
CA ASN A 55 7.81 -1.29 5.46
C ASN A 55 6.42 -0.71 5.71
N ALA A 56 5.42 -1.59 5.68
CA ALA A 56 4.06 -1.27 6.07
C ALA A 56 4.00 -0.90 7.55
N THR A 57 3.25 0.14 7.86
CA THR A 57 2.88 0.46 9.25
C THR A 57 1.43 0.05 9.44
N MET A 58 1.18 -1.22 9.82
CA MET A 58 -0.18 -1.78 9.91
C MET A 58 -1.12 -0.96 10.79
N ARG A 59 -0.60 -0.33 11.85
CA ARG A 59 -1.36 0.60 12.69
C ARG A 59 -2.04 1.71 11.89
N ILE A 60 -1.33 2.31 10.92
CA ILE A 60 -1.87 3.40 10.09
C ILE A 60 -2.98 2.88 9.17
N TYR A 61 -2.81 1.67 8.59
CA TYR A 61 -3.83 1.07 7.74
C TYR A 61 -5.14 0.84 8.50
N VAL A 62 -5.04 0.27 9.71
CA VAL A 62 -6.22 0.04 10.57
C VAL A 62 -6.85 1.38 10.98
N GLU A 63 -6.05 2.35 11.38
CA GLU A 63 -6.53 3.67 11.79
C GLU A 63 -7.29 4.38 10.66
N ILE A 64 -6.74 4.40 9.45
CA ILE A 64 -7.39 4.98 8.27
C ILE A 64 -8.64 4.17 7.87
N SER A 65 -8.58 2.83 7.93
CA SER A 65 -9.74 1.99 7.64
C SER A 65 -10.90 2.26 8.60
N ASN A 66 -10.61 2.43 9.89
CA ASN A 66 -11.64 2.79 10.88
C ASN A 66 -12.22 4.18 10.60
N GLN A 67 -11.39 5.18 10.28
CA GLN A 67 -11.88 6.53 9.92
C GLN A 67 -12.80 6.49 8.70
N ILE A 68 -12.47 5.68 7.68
CA ILE A 68 -13.31 5.48 6.51
C ILE A 68 -14.64 4.83 6.91
N THR A 69 -14.59 3.75 7.70
CA THR A 69 -15.80 3.07 8.20
C THR A 69 -16.69 4.01 9.01
N GLU A 70 -16.14 4.86 9.86
CA GLU A 70 -16.87 5.88 10.60
C GLU A 70 -17.60 6.88 9.69
N ILE A 71 -17.03 7.24 8.55
CA ILE A 71 -17.71 8.07 7.54
C ILE A 71 -18.87 7.30 6.91
N TYR A 72 -18.66 6.04 6.52
CA TYR A 72 -19.72 5.20 5.94
C TYR A 72 -20.91 5.01 6.89
N MET A 73 -20.64 4.80 8.19
CA MET A 73 -21.69 4.62 9.21
C MET A 73 -22.64 5.83 9.34
N LYS A 74 -22.27 7.01 8.81
CA LYS A 74 -23.17 8.18 8.78
C LYS A 74 -24.26 8.06 7.71
N TYR A 75 -24.07 7.21 6.71
CA TYR A 75 -24.93 7.12 5.53
C TYR A 75 -25.51 5.72 5.32
N VAL A 76 -24.90 4.69 5.91
CA VAL A 76 -25.27 3.28 5.74
C VAL A 76 -25.26 2.60 7.11
N ALA A 77 -26.28 1.79 7.40
CA ALA A 77 -26.31 0.98 8.62
C ALA A 77 -25.17 -0.05 8.62
N LEU A 78 -24.62 -0.35 9.79
CA LEU A 78 -23.46 -1.24 9.93
C LEU A 78 -23.69 -2.63 9.32
N GLU A 79 -24.91 -3.15 9.41
CA GLU A 79 -25.34 -4.43 8.83
C GLU A 79 -25.28 -4.49 7.29
N ASN A 80 -25.25 -3.33 6.62
CA ASN A 80 -25.20 -3.21 5.16
C ASN A 80 -23.80 -2.86 4.64
N LEU A 81 -22.80 -2.75 5.52
CA LEU A 81 -21.39 -2.63 5.13
C LEU A 81 -20.84 -4.01 4.75
N HIS A 82 -20.67 -4.24 3.45
CA HIS A 82 -20.04 -5.44 2.91
C HIS A 82 -18.65 -5.08 2.36
N PHE A 83 -17.62 -5.80 2.82
CA PHE A 83 -16.21 -5.62 2.44
C PHE A 83 -15.72 -6.80 1.60
#